data_AF-A0A944RXQ7-F1
#
_entry.id   AF-A0A944RXQ7-F1
#
_cell.length_a   1.000
_cell.length_b   1.000
_cell.length_c   1.000
_cell.angle_alpha   90.00
_cell.angle_beta   90.00
_cell.angle_gamma   90.00
#
_symmetry.space_group_name_H-M   'P 1'
#
loop_
_entity.id
_entity.type
_entity.pdbx_description
1 polymer ?
#
loop_
_entity_poly.entity_id
_entity_poly.type
_entity_poly.pdbx_seq_one_letter_code
_entity_poly.pdbx_strand_id
1 'polypeptide(L)'
;MTTDFADLHRRACFGEAGGRIIWQPRILAWFTDRDFAGEAYPAPFTGMTPYEVYRDLGCSARLYEYNECFRRIEDKRVHVRSEEEDDLTRTTIETPVGRQLVVTRRTPNSWHAITEKREVTNSEELAVATWREEHCEWAWDEECFQRLQKEVGDLGAPTSFMPRMNVQSLYLDKMGVENAIYALIDQTAEVEAFFSALEESHDRLLDVICDSPVDIINFGENVHAGTLSPDLFKRYHLPACQRRCQRLHDAGKFVCSHWDGDTGPLLPYARETGLDGIEAITPQPQGDVTLKQTREALGDQMVLLDGIPAVYFDDTYSVEVLEACVHELIELFAPKLVLGISDEISSTGDLERVRLVGKIVDRYNAQFDA
;
A
#
# COMPACT_ATOMS: atom_id res chain seq x y z
N MET A 1 20.15 -12.28 -20.58
CA MET A 1 20.69 -11.22 -19.69
C MET A 1 19.88 -11.28 -18.42
N THR A 2 20.50 -11.13 -17.24
CA THR A 2 19.74 -11.01 -16.00
C THR A 2 19.05 -9.65 -16.00
N THR A 3 17.73 -9.61 -15.83
CA THR A 3 16.97 -8.35 -15.74
C THR A 3 17.36 -7.61 -14.48
N ASP A 4 17.76 -6.34 -14.62
CA ASP A 4 17.90 -5.44 -13.47
C ASP A 4 16.50 -4.95 -13.08
N PHE A 5 15.88 -5.60 -12.09
CA PHE A 5 14.53 -5.25 -11.66
C PHE A 5 14.46 -3.87 -11.01
N ALA A 6 15.54 -3.40 -10.38
CA ALA A 6 15.56 -2.07 -9.78
C ALA A 6 15.50 -0.97 -10.85
N ASP A 7 16.38 -1.04 -11.85
CA ASP A 7 16.36 -0.10 -12.98
C ASP A 7 15.03 -0.19 -13.76
N LEU A 8 14.58 -1.41 -14.08
CA LEU A 8 13.34 -1.61 -14.83
C LEU A 8 12.11 -1.10 -14.05
N HIS A 9 12.04 -1.31 -12.74
CA HIS A 9 10.94 -0.84 -11.91
C HIS A 9 10.86 0.68 -11.95
N ARG A 10 11.98 1.35 -11.64
CA ARG A 10 12.06 2.81 -11.69
C ARG A 10 11.65 3.32 -13.07
N ARG A 11 12.25 2.78 -14.13
CA ARG A 11 11.98 3.24 -15.49
C ARG A 11 10.54 2.97 -15.93
N ALA A 12 9.89 1.91 -15.46
CA ALA A 12 8.48 1.66 -15.74
C ALA A 12 7.59 2.75 -15.12
N CYS A 13 7.83 3.09 -13.84
CA CYS A 13 7.12 4.16 -13.15
C CYS A 13 7.31 5.52 -13.85
N PHE A 14 8.56 5.89 -14.18
CA PHE A 14 8.87 7.18 -14.79
C PHE A 14 8.63 7.24 -16.32
N GLY A 15 8.16 6.15 -16.93
CA GLY A 15 7.90 6.10 -18.39
C GLY A 15 9.16 6.07 -19.26
N GLU A 16 10.28 5.62 -18.69
CA GLU A 16 11.61 5.58 -19.30
C GLU A 16 12.02 4.15 -19.74
N ALA A 17 11.12 3.17 -19.59
CA ALA A 17 11.38 1.75 -19.87
C ALA A 17 11.40 1.39 -21.37
N GLY A 18 11.18 2.35 -22.26
CA GLY A 18 11.30 2.14 -23.71
C GLY A 18 10.27 1.14 -24.27
N GLY A 19 9.07 1.12 -23.71
CA GLY A 19 8.00 0.19 -24.09
C GLY A 19 7.92 -1.05 -23.19
N ARG A 20 9.00 -1.39 -22.47
CA ARG A 20 8.99 -2.52 -21.54
C ARG A 20 8.11 -2.25 -20.32
N ILE A 21 7.58 -3.33 -19.74
CA ILE A 21 6.83 -3.34 -18.48
C ILE A 21 7.54 -4.23 -17.46
N ILE A 22 7.14 -4.16 -16.20
CA ILE A 22 7.67 -5.00 -15.12
C ILE A 22 6.59 -5.93 -14.55
N TRP A 23 6.99 -7.15 -14.18
CA TRP A 23 6.17 -8.08 -13.40
C TRP A 23 6.56 -8.02 -11.93
N GLN A 24 5.64 -7.54 -11.09
CA GLN A 24 5.87 -7.29 -9.66
C GLN A 24 4.67 -7.80 -8.83
N PRO A 25 4.54 -9.12 -8.68
CA PRO A 25 3.40 -9.72 -7.98
C PRO A 25 3.44 -9.49 -6.47
N ARG A 26 2.25 -9.41 -5.87
CA ARG A 26 2.04 -9.33 -4.42
C ARG A 26 1.76 -10.73 -3.86
N ILE A 27 2.80 -11.38 -3.33
CA ILE A 27 2.75 -12.78 -2.88
C ILE A 27 3.06 -12.94 -1.39
N LEU A 28 3.14 -11.85 -0.63
CA LEU A 28 3.58 -11.89 0.77
C LEU A 28 2.54 -12.53 1.69
N ALA A 29 1.24 -12.39 1.38
CA ALA A 29 0.19 -13.05 2.16
C ALA A 29 0.31 -14.58 2.13
N TRP A 30 0.74 -15.18 1.01
CA TRP A 30 0.95 -16.62 0.89
C TRP A 30 1.96 -17.16 1.90
N PHE A 31 3.06 -16.41 2.13
CA PHE A 31 4.08 -16.78 3.11
C PHE A 31 3.58 -16.53 4.53
N THR A 32 3.02 -15.36 4.78
CA THR A 32 2.54 -14.94 6.12
C THR A 32 1.53 -15.93 6.69
N ASP A 33 0.58 -16.39 5.87
CA ASP A 33 -0.44 -17.34 6.31
C ASP A 33 0.14 -18.72 6.62
N ARG A 34 1.15 -19.19 5.86
CA ARG A 34 1.83 -20.47 6.10
C ARG A 34 2.71 -20.42 7.33
N ASP A 35 3.45 -19.34 7.52
CA ASP A 35 4.28 -19.12 8.69
C ASP A 35 3.42 -19.12 9.95
N PHE A 36 2.26 -18.45 9.90
CA PHE A 36 1.29 -18.47 10.99
C PHE A 36 0.74 -19.88 11.26
N ALA A 37 0.41 -20.63 10.20
CA ALA A 37 -0.07 -22.01 10.32
C ALA A 37 1.02 -23.01 10.75
N GLY A 38 2.30 -22.60 10.78
CA GLY A 38 3.43 -23.50 11.01
C GLY A 38 3.66 -24.49 9.87
N GLU A 39 3.21 -24.15 8.67
CA GLU A 39 3.32 -24.99 7.47
C GLU A 39 4.64 -24.72 6.76
N ALA A 40 5.39 -25.79 6.46
CA ALA A 40 6.59 -25.66 5.64
C ALA A 40 6.21 -25.29 4.20
N TYR A 41 7.00 -24.43 3.56
CA TYR A 41 6.77 -24.07 2.16
C TYR A 41 6.93 -25.32 1.26
N PRO A 42 5.96 -25.61 0.38
CA PRO A 42 6.04 -26.73 -0.55
C PRO A 42 7.28 -26.63 -1.45
N ALA A 43 7.77 -27.78 -1.90
CA ALA A 43 8.82 -27.81 -2.91
C ALA A 43 8.35 -27.06 -4.18
N PRO A 44 9.24 -26.28 -4.84
CA PRO A 44 10.68 -26.17 -4.61
C PRO A 44 11.10 -25.17 -3.52
N PHE A 45 10.17 -24.47 -2.86
CA PHE A 45 10.44 -23.33 -1.98
C PHE A 45 10.81 -23.70 -0.53
N THR A 46 10.97 -24.98 -0.24
CA THR A 46 11.25 -25.46 1.12
C THR A 46 12.53 -24.83 1.69
N GLY A 47 12.37 -24.10 2.80
CA GLY A 47 13.48 -23.46 3.51
C GLY A 47 13.98 -22.15 2.90
N MET A 48 13.34 -21.67 1.83
CA MET A 48 13.61 -20.35 1.25
C MET A 48 12.93 -19.25 2.06
N THR A 49 13.53 -18.07 2.08
CA THR A 49 12.89 -16.81 2.48
C THR A 49 11.95 -16.31 1.36
N PRO A 50 10.96 -15.44 1.67
CA PRO A 50 10.09 -14.86 0.65
C PRO A 50 10.85 -14.21 -0.52
N TYR A 51 11.94 -13.50 -0.26
CA TYR A 51 12.75 -12.85 -1.31
C TYR A 51 13.58 -13.84 -2.13
N GLU A 52 14.02 -14.96 -1.56
CA GLU A 52 14.61 -16.06 -2.35
C GLU A 52 13.60 -16.68 -3.30
N VAL A 53 12.32 -16.75 -2.90
CA VAL A 53 11.24 -17.20 -3.78
C VAL A 53 10.99 -16.21 -4.92
N TYR A 54 10.98 -14.88 -4.67
CA TYR A 54 10.93 -13.88 -5.75
C TYR A 54 12.07 -14.07 -6.77
N ARG A 55 13.30 -14.32 -6.28
CA ARG A 55 14.46 -14.60 -7.15
C ARG A 55 14.30 -15.89 -7.94
N ASP A 56 13.79 -16.97 -7.33
CA ASP A 56 13.54 -18.24 -8.00
C ASP A 56 12.43 -18.14 -9.06
N LEU A 57 11.36 -17.39 -8.76
CA LEU A 57 10.28 -17.10 -9.69
C LEU A 57 10.72 -16.18 -10.84
N GLY A 58 11.81 -15.44 -10.66
CA GLY A 58 12.34 -14.52 -11.65
C GLY A 58 11.45 -13.28 -11.81
N CYS A 59 10.94 -12.73 -10.71
CA CYS A 59 10.07 -11.55 -10.72
C CYS A 59 10.53 -10.49 -9.72
N SER A 60 10.04 -9.27 -9.91
CA SER A 60 10.29 -8.15 -9.00
C SER A 60 9.42 -8.27 -7.74
N ALA A 61 9.87 -7.67 -6.63
CA ALA A 61 9.10 -7.54 -5.40
C ALA A 61 8.65 -6.09 -5.18
N ARG A 62 7.49 -5.91 -4.52
CA ARG A 62 7.02 -4.61 -4.04
C ARG A 62 7.71 -4.32 -2.71
N LEU A 63 8.77 -3.50 -2.74
CA LEU A 63 9.68 -3.37 -1.61
C LEU A 63 9.22 -2.32 -0.59
N TYR A 64 8.11 -2.57 0.12
CA TYR A 64 7.64 -1.66 1.18
C TYR A 64 8.48 -1.69 2.45
N GLU A 65 9.51 -2.54 2.54
CA GLU A 65 10.45 -2.59 3.67
C GLU A 65 11.21 -1.28 3.84
N TYR A 66 11.36 -0.49 2.78
CA TYR A 66 11.98 0.84 2.87
C TYR A 66 11.15 1.83 3.72
N ASN A 67 9.91 1.51 4.09
CA ASN A 67 9.20 2.22 5.15
C ASN A 67 9.98 2.27 6.47
N GLU A 68 10.78 1.25 6.78
CA GLU A 68 11.63 1.23 7.99
C GLU A 68 12.67 2.36 8.02
N CYS A 69 12.99 2.95 6.86
CA CYS A 69 13.95 4.06 6.77
C CYS A 69 13.37 5.38 7.29
N PHE A 70 12.04 5.48 7.43
CA PHE A 70 11.34 6.68 7.90
C PHE A 70 10.78 6.44 9.30
N ARG A 71 11.48 6.93 10.31
CA ARG A 71 11.15 6.65 11.72
C ARG A 71 10.38 7.80 12.34
N ARG A 72 9.19 7.49 12.85
CA ARG A 72 8.44 8.40 13.73
C ARG A 72 9.12 8.46 15.09
N ILE A 73 9.37 9.67 15.57
CA ILE A 73 9.92 9.96 16.89
C ILE A 73 8.79 10.59 17.71
N GLU A 74 8.31 9.87 18.72
CA GLU A 74 7.32 10.41 19.66
C GLU A 74 7.95 11.46 20.59
N ASP A 75 7.16 12.46 20.99
CA ASP A 75 7.59 13.43 22.01
C ASP A 75 7.97 12.68 23.30
N LYS A 76 9.04 13.12 23.97
CA LYS A 76 9.54 12.52 25.23
C LYS A 76 8.50 12.42 26.36
N ARG A 77 7.42 13.20 26.28
CA ARG A 77 6.30 13.22 27.24
C ARG A 77 5.23 12.17 26.91
N VAL A 78 5.37 11.45 25.81
CA VAL A 78 4.54 10.29 25.48
C VAL A 78 5.12 9.08 26.21
N HIS A 79 4.29 8.42 27.00
CA HIS A 79 4.64 7.20 27.69
C HIS A 79 3.72 6.08 27.22
N VAL A 80 4.31 5.06 26.59
CA VAL A 80 3.58 3.90 26.09
C VAL A 80 3.89 2.70 26.98
N ARG A 81 2.85 2.03 27.45
CA ARG A 81 2.95 0.79 28.22
C ARG A 81 2.02 -0.25 27.61
N SER A 82 2.54 -1.44 27.38
CA SER A 82 1.76 -2.59 26.94
C SER A 82 1.75 -3.68 28.01
N GLU A 83 0.58 -4.25 28.24
CA GLU A 83 0.35 -5.36 29.16
C GLU A 83 -0.34 -6.49 28.41
N GLU A 84 0.19 -7.70 28.56
CA GLU A 84 -0.41 -8.92 27.99
C GLU A 84 -1.12 -9.70 29.10
N GLU A 85 -2.40 -10.02 28.88
CA GLU A 85 -3.25 -10.82 29.76
C GLU A 85 -3.98 -11.85 28.90
N ASP A 86 -3.59 -13.13 29.02
CA ASP A 86 -4.08 -14.23 28.19
C ASP A 86 -3.95 -13.99 26.66
N ASP A 87 -5.08 -13.83 25.96
CA ASP A 87 -5.15 -13.53 24.54
C ASP A 87 -5.26 -12.02 24.26
N LEU A 88 -5.33 -11.18 25.29
CA LEU A 88 -5.47 -9.73 25.18
C LEU A 88 -4.14 -9.00 25.34
N THR A 89 -3.95 -7.96 24.54
CA THR A 89 -2.91 -6.96 24.72
C THR A 89 -3.57 -5.61 24.95
N ARG A 90 -3.24 -4.96 26.07
CA ARG A 90 -3.67 -3.61 26.42
C ARG A 90 -2.51 -2.65 26.29
N THR A 91 -2.60 -1.71 25.36
CA THR A 91 -1.58 -0.66 25.17
C THR A 91 -2.15 0.67 25.63
N THR A 92 -1.57 1.23 26.69
CA THR A 92 -1.92 2.56 27.21
C THR A 92 -0.89 3.57 26.71
N ILE A 93 -1.39 4.69 26.18
CA ILE A 93 -0.59 5.82 25.72
C ILE A 93 -0.95 7.02 26.60
N GLU A 94 0.00 7.48 27.40
CA GLU A 94 -0.18 8.64 28.28
C GLU A 94 0.55 9.86 27.71
N THR A 95 -0.12 11.01 27.76
CA THR A 95 0.39 12.29 27.27
C THR A 95 0.02 13.40 28.28
N PRO A 96 0.58 14.62 28.15
CA PRO A 96 0.21 15.74 29.01
C PRO A 96 -1.26 16.16 28.94
N VAL A 97 -1.97 15.82 27.85
CA VAL A 97 -3.36 16.25 27.61
C VAL A 97 -4.39 15.14 27.84
N GLY A 98 -3.95 13.93 28.18
CA GLY A 98 -4.84 12.82 28.45
C GLY A 98 -4.19 11.47 28.15
N ARG A 99 -5.03 10.43 28.08
CA ARG A 99 -4.60 9.06 27.83
C ARG A 99 -5.47 8.41 26.75
N GLN A 100 -4.88 7.48 26.01
CA GLN A 100 -5.57 6.56 25.11
C GLN A 100 -5.32 5.13 25.59
N LEU A 101 -6.30 4.26 25.38
CA LEU A 101 -6.16 2.82 25.54
C LEU A 101 -6.40 2.15 24.20
N VAL A 102 -5.61 1.14 23.84
CA VAL A 102 -5.90 0.23 22.73
C VAL A 102 -5.99 -1.17 23.32
N VAL A 103 -7.00 -1.93 22.91
CA VAL A 103 -7.16 -3.33 23.33
C VAL A 103 -7.26 -4.18 22.08
N THR A 104 -6.33 -5.13 21.93
CA THR A 104 -6.34 -6.12 20.85
C THR A 104 -6.42 -7.53 21.43
N ARG A 105 -7.03 -8.45 20.67
CA ARG A 105 -7.18 -9.86 21.01
C ARG A 105 -6.54 -10.72 19.92
N ARG A 106 -5.60 -11.57 20.30
CA ARG A 106 -5.03 -12.60 19.40
C ARG A 106 -6.10 -13.63 19.07
N THR A 107 -6.10 -14.11 17.83
CA THR A 107 -7.02 -15.15 17.40
C THR A 107 -6.25 -16.45 17.13
N PRO A 108 -6.88 -17.62 17.31
CA PRO A 108 -6.22 -18.90 17.06
C PRO A 108 -6.09 -19.24 15.55
N ASN A 109 -6.76 -18.49 14.68
CA ASN A 109 -6.93 -18.80 13.25
C ASN A 109 -6.49 -17.68 12.31
N SER A 110 -5.93 -16.57 12.83
CA SER A 110 -5.32 -15.52 12.02
C SER A 110 -4.16 -14.88 12.79
N TRP A 111 -3.11 -14.52 12.07
CA TRP A 111 -2.03 -13.71 12.61
C TRP A 111 -2.50 -12.29 12.98
N HIS A 112 -3.62 -11.84 12.41
CA HIS A 112 -4.20 -10.53 12.70
C HIS A 112 -4.98 -10.56 14.02
N ALA A 113 -4.69 -9.58 14.88
CA ALA A 113 -5.41 -9.41 16.15
C ALA A 113 -6.70 -8.62 15.95
N ILE A 114 -7.78 -9.04 16.60
CA ILE A 114 -9.04 -8.29 16.63
C ILE A 114 -8.86 -7.06 17.51
N THR A 115 -9.19 -5.87 17.02
CA THR A 115 -9.18 -4.67 17.85
C THR A 115 -10.50 -4.54 18.60
N GLU A 116 -10.49 -4.84 19.90
CA GLU A 116 -11.67 -4.71 20.78
C GLU A 116 -11.96 -3.25 21.15
N LYS A 117 -10.90 -2.45 21.32
CA LYS A 117 -11.00 -1.02 21.60
C LYS A 117 -9.96 -0.27 20.78
N ARG A 118 -10.45 0.63 19.93
CA ARG A 118 -9.67 1.51 19.04
C ARG A 118 -9.02 2.64 19.81
N GLU A 119 -7.91 3.20 19.32
CA GLU A 119 -7.15 4.28 20.00
C GLU A 119 -8.04 5.44 20.44
N VAL A 120 -9.00 5.82 19.60
CA VAL A 120 -9.90 6.95 19.81
C VAL A 120 -11.36 6.48 19.80
N THR A 121 -12.06 6.69 20.91
CA THR A 121 -13.49 6.37 21.07
C THR A 121 -14.33 7.57 21.55
N ASN A 122 -13.68 8.68 21.89
CA ASN A 122 -14.32 9.91 22.38
C ASN A 122 -13.42 11.14 22.10
N SER A 123 -13.95 12.34 22.37
CA SER A 123 -13.27 13.61 22.07
C SER A 123 -12.00 13.85 22.89
N GLU A 124 -11.91 13.35 24.12
CA GLU A 124 -10.69 13.47 24.94
C GLU A 124 -9.56 12.64 24.32
N GLU A 125 -9.84 11.42 23.88
CA GLU A 125 -8.87 10.57 23.18
C GLU A 125 -8.51 11.12 21.80
N LEU A 126 -9.43 11.80 21.11
CA LEU A 126 -9.14 12.50 19.86
C LEU A 126 -8.19 13.67 20.10
N ALA A 127 -8.40 14.44 21.18
CA ALA A 127 -7.48 15.51 21.56
C ALA A 127 -6.07 14.99 21.88
N VAL A 128 -5.96 13.80 22.49
CA VAL A 128 -4.67 13.12 22.67
C VAL A 128 -4.04 12.73 21.33
N ALA A 129 -4.83 12.20 20.38
CA ALA A 129 -4.33 11.87 19.04
C ALA A 129 -3.83 13.11 18.30
N THR A 130 -4.60 14.20 18.31
CA THR A 130 -4.23 15.50 17.74
C THR A 130 -2.91 16.00 18.33
N TRP A 131 -2.81 16.03 19.65
CA TRP A 131 -1.60 16.47 20.33
C TRP A 131 -0.38 15.64 19.96
N ARG A 132 -0.52 14.32 19.79
CA ARG A 132 0.57 13.45 19.35
C ARG A 132 1.02 13.76 17.92
N GLU A 133 0.11 14.06 17.01
CA GLU A 133 0.47 14.49 15.65
C GLU A 133 1.12 15.87 15.63
N GLU A 134 0.73 16.79 16.50
CA GLU A 134 1.38 18.11 16.62
C GLU A 134 2.84 18.02 17.11
N HIS A 135 3.17 16.99 17.91
CA HIS A 135 4.43 16.93 18.66
C HIS A 135 5.37 15.79 18.24
N CYS A 136 4.97 14.94 17.30
CA CYS A 136 5.87 13.93 16.75
C CYS A 136 6.84 14.52 15.73
N GLU A 137 7.99 13.89 15.60
CA GLU A 137 9.00 14.22 14.59
C GLU A 137 9.25 13.01 13.68
N TRP A 138 9.94 13.23 12.57
CA TRP A 138 10.34 12.16 11.64
C TRP A 138 11.84 12.21 11.39
N ALA A 139 12.46 11.05 11.26
CA ALA A 139 13.89 10.94 10.97
C ALA A 139 14.19 9.89 9.90
N TRP A 140 15.19 10.19 9.09
CA TRP A 140 15.79 9.26 8.13
C TRP A 140 16.76 8.30 8.82
N ASP A 141 16.76 7.04 8.40
CA ASP A 141 17.72 6.02 8.82
C ASP A 141 18.54 5.51 7.63
N GLU A 142 19.68 6.16 7.40
CA GLU A 142 20.61 5.83 6.31
C GLU A 142 21.20 4.42 6.45
N GLU A 143 21.47 3.96 7.68
CA GLU A 143 22.02 2.63 7.91
C GLU A 143 21.00 1.54 7.53
N CYS A 144 19.73 1.77 7.88
CA CYS A 144 18.63 0.92 7.44
C CYS A 144 18.52 0.86 5.92
N PHE A 145 18.55 2.01 5.24
CA PHE A 145 18.51 2.08 3.78
C PHE A 145 19.64 1.27 3.12
N GLN A 146 20.88 1.48 3.56
CA GLN A 146 22.04 0.78 3.01
C GLN A 146 22.01 -0.74 3.28
N ARG A 147 21.37 -1.17 4.36
CA ARG A 147 21.14 -2.58 4.65
C ARG A 147 20.11 -3.16 3.68
N LEU A 148 18.94 -2.53 3.53
CA LEU A 148 17.88 -2.99 2.64
C LEU A 148 18.33 -3.01 1.17
N GLN A 149 19.11 -2.01 0.74
CA GLN A 149 19.73 -2.00 -0.58
C GLN A 149 20.57 -3.24 -0.87
N LYS A 150 21.24 -3.81 0.15
CA LYS A 150 22.05 -5.04 0.00
C LYS A 150 21.22 -6.32 0.06
N GLU A 151 20.15 -6.32 0.86
CA GLU A 151 19.35 -7.50 1.14
C GLU A 151 18.31 -7.77 0.04
N VAL A 152 17.66 -6.71 -0.45
CA VAL A 152 16.51 -6.80 -1.37
C VAL A 152 16.54 -5.82 -2.53
N GLY A 153 17.53 -4.91 -2.60
CA GLY A 153 17.60 -3.88 -3.64
C GLY A 153 17.76 -4.39 -5.07
N ASP A 154 18.09 -5.67 -5.29
CA ASP A 154 18.12 -6.32 -6.60
C ASP A 154 16.72 -6.71 -7.12
N LEU A 155 15.70 -6.76 -6.24
CA LEU A 155 14.35 -7.20 -6.58
C LEU A 155 13.44 -6.06 -7.03
N GLY A 156 13.82 -4.79 -6.88
CA GLY A 156 12.99 -3.65 -7.27
C GLY A 156 13.55 -2.33 -6.76
N ALA A 157 13.07 -1.22 -7.34
CA ALA A 157 13.43 0.11 -6.88
C ALA A 157 12.89 0.38 -5.46
N PRO A 158 13.61 1.15 -4.62
CA PRO A 158 13.14 1.54 -3.30
C PRO A 158 11.77 2.21 -3.36
N THR A 159 10.85 1.67 -2.56
CA THR A 159 9.45 2.11 -2.52
C THR A 159 9.04 2.30 -1.07
N SER A 160 8.38 3.41 -0.75
CA SER A 160 7.80 3.58 0.58
C SER A 160 6.36 4.05 0.47
N PHE A 161 5.51 3.65 1.41
CA PHE A 161 4.20 4.25 1.55
C PHE A 161 4.14 5.29 2.67
N MET A 162 3.41 6.38 2.45
CA MET A 162 3.09 7.36 3.49
C MET A 162 1.93 6.89 4.37
N PRO A 163 1.89 7.32 5.66
CA PRO A 163 0.73 7.08 6.51
C PRO A 163 -0.55 7.74 5.96
N ARG A 164 -1.69 7.15 6.32
CA ARG A 164 -3.02 7.52 5.80
C ARG A 164 -3.40 8.95 6.09
N MET A 165 -4.10 9.59 5.16
CA MET A 165 -4.58 10.95 5.32
C MET A 165 -6.00 11.01 5.90
N ASN A 166 -6.29 12.09 6.63
CA ASN A 166 -7.63 12.53 7.02
C ASN A 166 -8.60 11.39 7.43
N VAL A 167 -9.70 11.25 6.69
CA VAL A 167 -10.79 10.30 6.92
C VAL A 167 -10.28 8.86 6.91
N GLN A 168 -9.31 8.52 6.05
CA GLN A 168 -8.76 7.17 5.99
C GLN A 168 -8.00 6.80 7.26
N SER A 169 -7.29 7.77 7.88
CA SER A 169 -6.66 7.55 9.19
C SER A 169 -7.70 7.29 10.29
N LEU A 170 -8.84 7.99 10.27
CA LEU A 170 -9.91 7.72 11.24
C LEU A 170 -10.51 6.32 11.05
N TYR A 171 -10.79 5.94 9.80
CA TYR A 171 -11.41 4.67 9.46
C TYR A 171 -10.54 3.48 9.83
N LEU A 172 -9.26 3.53 9.49
CA LEU A 172 -8.40 2.35 9.54
C LEU A 172 -7.52 2.33 10.79
N ASP A 173 -7.08 3.47 11.28
CA ASP A 173 -6.07 3.53 12.37
C ASP A 173 -6.69 3.97 13.70
N LYS A 174 -7.51 5.03 13.72
CA LYS A 174 -7.87 5.72 14.97
C LYS A 174 -9.19 5.28 15.61
N MET A 175 -10.29 5.30 14.85
CA MET A 175 -11.64 5.17 15.42
C MET A 175 -12.39 3.92 14.94
N GLY A 176 -12.04 3.41 13.76
CA GLY A 176 -12.90 2.48 13.03
C GLY A 176 -13.98 3.22 12.23
N VAL A 177 -14.46 2.60 11.16
CA VAL A 177 -15.41 3.22 10.21
C VAL A 177 -16.67 3.77 10.89
N GLU A 178 -17.33 2.96 11.73
CA GLU A 178 -18.60 3.36 12.38
C GLU A 178 -18.44 4.60 13.26
N ASN A 179 -17.49 4.57 14.21
CA ASN A 179 -17.25 5.69 15.12
C ASN A 179 -16.76 6.95 14.38
N ALA A 180 -15.94 6.77 13.35
CA ALA A 180 -15.46 7.89 12.54
C ALA A 180 -16.60 8.58 11.78
N ILE A 181 -17.58 7.83 11.25
CA ILE A 181 -18.75 8.40 10.59
C ILE A 181 -19.56 9.25 11.58
N TYR A 182 -19.81 8.76 12.80
CA TYR A 182 -20.48 9.56 13.83
C TYR A 182 -19.66 10.80 14.20
N ALA A 183 -18.34 10.68 14.39
CA ALA A 183 -17.49 11.80 14.74
C ALA A 183 -17.43 12.88 13.65
N LEU A 184 -17.42 12.49 12.36
CA LEU A 184 -17.46 13.43 11.24
C LEU A 184 -18.71 14.32 11.24
N ILE A 185 -19.81 13.84 11.82
CA ILE A 185 -21.11 14.54 11.89
C ILE A 185 -21.24 15.30 13.22
N ASP A 186 -20.96 14.64 14.34
CA ASP A 186 -21.26 15.15 15.68
C ASP A 186 -20.11 15.99 16.26
N GLN A 187 -18.88 15.80 15.78
CA GLN A 187 -17.63 16.39 16.30
C GLN A 187 -16.77 16.94 15.15
N THR A 188 -17.40 17.57 14.15
CA THR A 188 -16.72 17.99 12.90
C THR A 188 -15.52 18.91 13.18
N ALA A 189 -15.62 19.84 14.13
CA ALA A 189 -14.54 20.79 14.42
C ALA A 189 -13.32 20.09 15.02
N GLU A 190 -13.54 19.16 15.95
CA GLU A 190 -12.49 18.37 16.58
C GLU A 190 -11.82 17.42 15.57
N VAL A 191 -12.59 16.82 14.67
CA VAL A 191 -12.09 15.99 13.58
C VAL A 191 -11.26 16.82 12.59
N GLU A 192 -11.73 18.00 12.18
CA GLU A 192 -10.97 18.88 11.27
C GLU A 192 -9.70 19.44 11.93
N ALA A 193 -9.71 19.66 13.24
CA ALA A 193 -8.50 19.98 14.00
C ALA A 193 -7.50 18.81 14.00
N PHE A 194 -7.97 17.57 14.20
CA PHE A 194 -7.13 16.38 14.06
C PHE A 194 -6.56 16.24 12.64
N PHE A 195 -7.35 16.48 11.60
CA PHE A 195 -6.87 16.43 10.22
C PHE A 195 -5.77 17.44 9.95
N SER A 196 -5.90 18.65 10.51
CA SER A 196 -4.88 19.70 10.37
C SER A 196 -3.58 19.28 11.07
N ALA A 197 -3.65 18.78 12.30
CA ALA A 197 -2.47 18.28 13.01
C ALA A 197 -1.79 17.09 12.30
N LEU A 198 -2.59 16.15 11.79
CA LEU A 198 -2.11 15.01 11.02
C LEU A 198 -1.42 15.46 9.72
N GLU A 199 -1.95 16.48 9.06
CA GLU A 199 -1.33 17.06 7.88
C GLU A 199 0.01 17.72 8.21
N GLU A 200 0.10 18.53 9.27
CA GLU A 200 1.37 19.13 9.72
C GLU A 200 2.42 18.08 10.09
N SER A 201 2.00 16.98 10.73
CA SER A 201 2.84 15.80 10.99
C SER A 201 3.40 15.21 9.71
N HIS A 202 2.57 15.08 8.68
CA HIS A 202 2.96 14.50 7.41
C HIS A 202 3.78 15.47 6.56
N ASP A 203 3.63 16.78 6.72
CA ASP A 203 4.51 17.77 6.09
C ASP A 203 5.95 17.63 6.60
N ARG A 204 6.14 17.35 7.90
CA ARG A 204 7.47 17.04 8.46
C ARG A 204 8.02 15.72 7.90
N LEU A 205 7.17 14.71 7.70
CA LEU A 205 7.59 13.48 7.01
C LEU A 205 7.95 13.75 5.53
N LEU A 206 7.18 14.58 4.84
CA LEU A 206 7.46 14.95 3.44
C LEU A 206 8.82 15.63 3.30
N ASP A 207 9.22 16.47 4.24
CA ASP A 207 10.56 17.06 4.25
C ASP A 207 11.65 15.98 4.24
N VAL A 208 11.50 14.95 5.08
CA VAL A 208 12.43 13.81 5.14
C VAL A 208 12.38 12.96 3.87
N ILE A 209 11.19 12.69 3.33
CA ILE A 209 11.01 11.89 2.09
C ILE A 209 11.62 12.60 0.89
N CYS A 210 11.40 13.91 0.75
CA CYS A 210 11.89 14.69 -0.38
C CYS A 210 13.42 14.66 -0.48
N ASP A 211 14.11 14.69 0.67
CA ASP A 211 15.57 14.63 0.74
C ASP A 211 16.15 13.20 0.65
N SER A 212 15.30 12.18 0.74
CA SER A 212 15.71 10.77 0.73
C SER A 212 15.99 10.24 -0.70
N PRO A 213 16.76 9.14 -0.85
CA PRO A 213 16.97 8.46 -2.14
C PRO A 213 15.79 7.58 -2.59
N VAL A 214 14.66 7.55 -1.87
CA VAL A 214 13.49 6.74 -2.25
C VAL A 214 12.69 7.49 -3.33
N ASP A 215 12.59 6.92 -4.53
CA ASP A 215 11.99 7.59 -5.70
C ASP A 215 10.50 7.32 -5.88
N ILE A 216 9.98 6.22 -5.32
CA ILE A 216 8.60 5.76 -5.52
C ILE A 216 7.87 5.86 -4.18
N ILE A 217 6.88 6.75 -4.12
CA ILE A 217 6.08 7.00 -2.92
C ILE A 217 4.64 6.58 -3.17
N ASN A 218 4.16 5.64 -2.37
CA ASN A 218 2.78 5.20 -2.37
C ASN A 218 2.00 5.92 -1.25
N PHE A 219 0.72 6.22 -1.46
CA PHE A 219 -0.19 6.55 -0.38
C PHE A 219 -0.95 5.28 0.01
N GLY A 220 -0.62 4.71 1.16
CA GLY A 220 -1.16 3.45 1.70
C GLY A 220 -2.59 3.58 2.22
N GLU A 221 -3.45 4.21 1.44
CA GLU A 221 -4.74 4.75 1.85
C GLU A 221 -5.82 3.67 1.97
N ASN A 222 -5.74 2.58 1.21
CA ASN A 222 -6.82 1.59 1.07
C ASN A 222 -8.14 2.30 0.74
N VAL A 223 -8.11 3.14 -0.31
CA VAL A 223 -9.29 3.86 -0.77
C VAL A 223 -10.34 2.86 -1.22
N HIS A 224 -11.48 2.84 -0.54
CA HIS A 224 -12.59 1.95 -0.81
C HIS A 224 -13.91 2.75 -0.82
N ALA A 225 -14.61 2.75 -1.94
CA ALA A 225 -15.80 3.58 -2.14
C ALA A 225 -16.99 3.18 -1.25
N GLY A 226 -16.99 1.96 -0.72
CA GLY A 226 -18.02 1.50 0.24
C GLY A 226 -17.97 2.23 1.58
N THR A 227 -16.82 2.81 1.96
CA THR A 227 -16.66 3.60 3.20
C THR A 227 -16.32 5.06 2.92
N LEU A 228 -15.54 5.34 1.88
CA LEU A 228 -15.17 6.68 1.44
C LEU A 228 -16.07 7.13 0.29
N SER A 229 -17.16 7.84 0.63
CA SER A 229 -18.07 8.35 -0.40
C SER A 229 -17.39 9.41 -1.29
N PRO A 230 -17.88 9.62 -2.54
CA PRO A 230 -17.38 10.70 -3.40
C PRO A 230 -17.38 12.08 -2.74
N ASP A 231 -18.34 12.38 -1.86
CA ASP A 231 -18.42 13.66 -1.19
C ASP A 231 -17.34 13.83 -0.12
N LEU A 232 -17.05 12.80 0.68
CA LEU A 232 -15.93 12.81 1.61
C LEU A 232 -14.59 12.82 0.88
N PHE A 233 -14.49 12.09 -0.23
CA PHE A 233 -13.32 12.08 -1.10
C PHE A 233 -13.00 13.48 -1.61
N LYS A 234 -13.96 14.17 -2.25
CA LYS A 234 -13.77 15.54 -2.75
C LYS A 234 -13.49 16.55 -1.63
N ARG A 235 -14.13 16.39 -0.47
CA ARG A 235 -14.00 17.35 0.64
C ARG A 235 -12.65 17.26 1.34
N TYR A 236 -12.17 16.05 1.61
CA TYR A 236 -11.00 15.84 2.47
C TYR A 236 -9.84 15.16 1.74
N HIS A 237 -10.10 14.07 1.03
CA HIS A 237 -9.06 13.22 0.47
C HIS A 237 -8.37 13.85 -0.75
N LEU A 238 -9.16 14.28 -1.74
CA LEU A 238 -8.66 14.83 -3.00
C LEU A 238 -7.75 16.07 -2.79
N PRO A 239 -8.13 17.08 -1.98
CA PRO A 239 -7.26 18.25 -1.76
C PRO A 239 -5.96 17.89 -1.05
N ALA A 240 -5.98 16.96 -0.09
CA ALA A 240 -4.79 16.53 0.62
C ALA A 240 -3.86 15.71 -0.29
N CYS A 241 -4.43 14.83 -1.12
CA CYS A 241 -3.70 14.08 -2.14
C CYS A 241 -2.97 15.04 -3.11
N GLN A 242 -3.68 16.02 -3.67
CA GLN A 242 -3.10 17.02 -4.58
C GLN A 242 -1.92 17.78 -3.95
N ARG A 243 -2.05 18.20 -2.69
CA ARG A 243 -0.96 18.91 -1.98
C ARG A 243 0.28 18.04 -1.79
N ARG A 244 0.09 16.78 -1.35
CA ARG A 244 1.20 15.83 -1.18
C ARG A 244 1.88 15.53 -2.51
N CYS A 245 1.10 15.28 -3.57
CA CYS A 245 1.62 15.05 -4.92
C CYS A 245 2.47 16.23 -5.39
N GLN A 246 2.00 17.47 -5.25
CA GLN A 246 2.77 18.66 -5.65
C GLN A 246 4.15 18.71 -4.98
N ARG A 247 4.21 18.52 -3.66
CA ARG A 247 5.47 18.52 -2.91
C ARG A 247 6.44 17.42 -3.36
N LEU A 248 5.91 16.22 -3.56
CA LEU A 248 6.69 15.05 -3.98
C LEU A 248 7.19 15.19 -5.43
N HIS A 249 6.37 15.75 -6.32
CA HIS A 249 6.73 16.05 -7.70
C HIS A 249 7.82 17.11 -7.79
N ASP A 250 7.78 18.15 -6.96
CA ASP A 250 8.84 19.16 -6.87
C ASP A 250 10.20 18.55 -6.47
N ALA A 251 10.18 17.43 -5.73
CA ALA A 251 11.34 16.63 -5.37
C ALA A 251 11.67 15.50 -6.38
N GLY A 252 10.97 15.42 -7.50
CA GLY A 252 11.21 14.44 -8.57
C GLY A 252 10.76 13.01 -8.23
N LYS A 253 9.83 12.84 -7.29
CA LYS A 253 9.30 11.53 -6.86
C LYS A 253 8.15 11.09 -7.77
N PHE A 254 8.02 9.78 -7.97
CA PHE A 254 6.82 9.17 -8.55
C PHE A 254 5.82 8.88 -7.44
N VAL A 255 4.56 9.26 -7.63
CA VAL A 255 3.52 9.15 -6.59
C VAL A 255 2.39 8.24 -7.06
N CYS A 256 2.10 7.20 -6.30
CA CYS A 256 0.92 6.35 -6.50
C CYS A 256 0.08 6.23 -5.22
N SER A 257 -1.11 5.67 -5.33
CA SER A 257 -1.96 5.40 -4.16
C SER A 257 -2.63 4.05 -4.27
N HIS A 258 -2.74 3.36 -3.14
CA HIS A 258 -3.40 2.08 -3.00
C HIS A 258 -4.93 2.24 -2.92
N TRP A 259 -5.64 1.81 -3.97
CA TRP A 259 -7.10 1.85 -4.07
C TRP A 259 -7.62 0.42 -4.12
N ASP A 260 -8.49 0.05 -3.19
CA ASP A 260 -8.82 -1.33 -2.87
C ASP A 260 -10.34 -1.57 -2.79
N GLY A 261 -10.75 -2.82 -2.94
CA GLY A 261 -12.14 -3.23 -3.03
C GLY A 261 -12.88 -2.49 -4.15
N ASP A 262 -14.04 -1.91 -3.82
CA ASP A 262 -14.84 -1.13 -4.77
C ASP A 262 -14.23 0.27 -5.02
N THR A 263 -13.93 0.56 -6.28
CA THR A 263 -13.28 1.82 -6.70
C THR A 263 -14.10 2.60 -7.74
N GLY A 264 -15.08 1.96 -8.39
CA GLY A 264 -15.86 2.52 -9.49
C GLY A 264 -16.43 3.92 -9.22
N PRO A 265 -17.04 4.21 -8.06
CA PRO A 265 -17.56 5.54 -7.75
C PRO A 265 -16.49 6.65 -7.63
N LEU A 266 -15.23 6.28 -7.38
CA LEU A 266 -14.12 7.21 -7.17
C LEU A 266 -13.20 7.33 -8.39
N LEU A 267 -13.19 6.34 -9.28
CA LEU A 267 -12.41 6.35 -10.53
C LEU A 267 -12.56 7.62 -11.38
N PRO A 268 -13.74 8.26 -11.51
CA PRO A 268 -13.86 9.51 -12.27
C PRO A 268 -12.94 10.64 -11.80
N TYR A 269 -12.53 10.62 -10.53
CA TYR A 269 -11.66 11.62 -9.92
C TYR A 269 -10.16 11.24 -9.98
N ALA A 270 -9.80 10.06 -10.47
CA ALA A 270 -8.43 9.54 -10.45
C ALA A 270 -7.42 10.55 -11.02
N ARG A 271 -7.70 11.13 -12.20
CA ARG A 271 -6.82 12.10 -12.86
C ARG A 271 -6.78 13.48 -12.18
N GLU A 272 -7.71 13.77 -11.29
CA GLU A 272 -7.71 15.02 -10.53
C GLU A 272 -6.80 14.96 -9.30
N THR A 273 -6.41 13.75 -8.86
CA THR A 273 -5.62 13.55 -7.63
C THR A 273 -4.20 14.10 -7.68
N GLY A 274 -3.64 14.24 -8.88
CA GLY A 274 -2.22 14.50 -9.08
C GLY A 274 -1.33 13.26 -8.93
N LEU A 275 -1.91 12.06 -8.73
CA LEU A 275 -1.14 10.82 -8.72
C LEU A 275 -0.60 10.49 -10.12
N ASP A 276 0.59 9.89 -10.18
CA ASP A 276 1.16 9.33 -11.40
C ASP A 276 0.61 7.93 -11.71
N GLY A 277 0.11 7.22 -10.69
CA GLY A 277 -0.49 5.91 -10.86
C GLY A 277 -1.40 5.50 -9.71
N ILE A 278 -2.20 4.45 -9.95
CA ILE A 278 -3.05 3.84 -8.93
C ILE A 278 -2.69 2.37 -8.83
N GLU A 279 -2.49 1.92 -7.59
CA GLU A 279 -2.19 0.55 -7.23
C GLU A 279 -3.46 -0.19 -6.78
N ALA A 280 -3.52 -1.49 -7.10
CA ALA A 280 -4.48 -2.47 -6.61
C ALA A 280 -5.95 -2.28 -7.04
N ILE A 281 -6.23 -1.49 -8.08
CA ILE A 281 -7.55 -1.50 -8.71
C ILE A 281 -7.85 -2.94 -9.11
N THR A 282 -8.85 -3.53 -8.47
CA THR A 282 -9.20 -4.94 -8.65
C THR A 282 -10.35 -5.03 -9.63
N PRO A 283 -10.16 -5.62 -10.83
CA PRO A 283 -11.25 -5.76 -11.76
C PRO A 283 -12.15 -6.95 -11.39
N GLN A 284 -13.30 -7.03 -12.06
CA GLN A 284 -14.17 -8.19 -12.07
C GLN A 284 -13.37 -9.46 -12.40
N PRO A 285 -13.65 -10.60 -11.73
CA PRO A 285 -14.82 -10.87 -10.89
C PRO A 285 -14.65 -10.54 -9.39
N GLN A 286 -13.51 -10.00 -8.96
CA GLN A 286 -13.22 -9.77 -7.54
C GLN A 286 -13.64 -8.38 -7.07
N GLY A 287 -13.36 -7.33 -7.85
CA GLY A 287 -13.79 -5.96 -7.55
C GLY A 287 -14.97 -5.50 -8.43
N ASP A 288 -15.27 -4.20 -8.41
CA ASP A 288 -16.50 -3.63 -9.01
C ASP A 288 -16.35 -3.07 -10.44
N VAL A 289 -15.14 -3.09 -11.00
CA VAL A 289 -14.84 -2.45 -12.30
C VAL A 289 -14.30 -3.42 -13.35
N THR A 290 -14.42 -3.07 -14.62
CA THR A 290 -13.74 -3.78 -15.71
C THR A 290 -12.39 -3.13 -16.02
N LEU A 291 -11.50 -3.87 -16.70
CA LEU A 291 -10.24 -3.32 -17.21
C LEU A 291 -10.45 -2.11 -18.14
N LYS A 292 -11.52 -2.13 -18.95
CA LYS A 292 -11.85 -1.03 -19.86
C LYS A 292 -12.31 0.23 -19.13
N GLN A 293 -13.15 0.09 -18.10
CA GLN A 293 -13.54 1.24 -17.24
C GLN A 293 -12.32 1.81 -16.52
N THR A 294 -11.43 0.94 -16.04
CA THR A 294 -10.17 1.36 -15.43
C THR A 294 -9.31 2.14 -16.42
N ARG A 295 -9.17 1.64 -17.66
CA ARG A 295 -8.42 2.33 -18.72
C ARG A 295 -9.01 3.68 -19.10
N GLU A 296 -10.34 3.76 -19.19
CA GLU A 296 -11.05 5.01 -19.47
C GLU A 296 -10.82 6.06 -18.37
N ALA A 297 -10.85 5.63 -17.10
CA ALA A 297 -10.64 6.51 -15.96
C ALA A 297 -9.19 7.02 -15.85
N LEU A 298 -8.21 6.13 -15.99
CA LEU A 298 -6.78 6.46 -15.87
C LEU A 298 -6.25 7.25 -17.08
N GLY A 299 -6.85 7.05 -18.27
CA GLY A 299 -6.37 7.68 -19.50
C GLY A 299 -4.95 7.22 -19.87
N ASP A 300 -4.30 7.94 -20.78
CA ASP A 300 -2.99 7.55 -21.34
C ASP A 300 -1.78 7.94 -20.47
N GLN A 301 -2.02 8.69 -19.39
CA GLN A 301 -0.96 9.33 -18.61
C GLN A 301 -0.61 8.55 -17.35
N MET A 302 -1.63 8.09 -16.62
CA MET A 302 -1.47 7.40 -15.35
C MET A 302 -0.99 5.96 -15.56
N VAL A 303 -0.14 5.49 -14.65
CA VAL A 303 0.33 4.10 -14.58
C VAL A 303 -0.69 3.28 -13.81
N LEU A 304 -1.10 2.13 -14.37
CA LEU A 304 -1.74 1.10 -13.58
C LEU A 304 -0.66 0.29 -12.88
N LEU A 305 -0.71 0.23 -11.55
CA LEU A 305 0.07 -0.71 -10.77
C LEU A 305 -0.87 -1.85 -10.36
N ASP A 306 -0.46 -3.06 -10.70
CA ASP A 306 -1.20 -4.31 -10.57
C ASP A 306 -2.19 -4.57 -11.73
N GLY A 307 -3.41 -5.01 -11.43
CA GLY A 307 -4.52 -5.18 -12.37
C GLY A 307 -5.03 -6.60 -12.53
N ILE A 308 -4.30 -7.63 -12.08
CA ILE A 308 -4.77 -9.03 -12.16
C ILE A 308 -5.57 -9.37 -10.90
N PRO A 309 -6.83 -9.83 -10.99
CA PRO A 309 -7.56 -10.34 -9.83
C PRO A 309 -6.79 -11.48 -9.13
N ALA A 310 -6.58 -11.36 -7.82
CA ALA A 310 -5.89 -12.38 -7.02
C ALA A 310 -6.52 -13.78 -7.17
N VAL A 311 -7.85 -13.86 -7.27
CA VAL A 311 -8.58 -15.12 -7.46
C VAL A 311 -8.19 -15.88 -8.73
N TYR A 312 -7.59 -15.24 -9.73
CA TYR A 312 -7.10 -15.92 -10.93
C TYR A 312 -5.83 -16.74 -10.69
N PHE A 313 -5.22 -16.64 -9.51
CA PHE A 313 -4.12 -17.49 -9.09
C PHE A 313 -4.57 -18.76 -8.36
N ASP A 314 -5.86 -18.90 -8.08
CA ASP A 314 -6.45 -20.11 -7.51
C ASP A 314 -6.92 -21.11 -8.58
N ASP A 315 -6.99 -22.39 -8.19
CA ASP A 315 -7.41 -23.51 -9.05
C ASP A 315 -8.88 -23.43 -9.52
N THR A 316 -9.67 -22.56 -8.89
CA THR A 316 -11.06 -22.29 -9.23
C THR A 316 -11.21 -21.68 -10.62
N TYR A 317 -10.18 -20.98 -11.11
CA TYR A 317 -10.12 -20.43 -12.46
C TYR A 317 -9.13 -21.20 -13.32
N SER A 318 -9.42 -21.34 -14.62
CA SER A 318 -8.50 -21.96 -15.55
C SER A 318 -7.31 -21.05 -15.86
N VAL A 319 -6.19 -21.64 -16.25
CA VAL A 319 -4.97 -20.90 -16.61
C VAL A 319 -5.23 -19.98 -17.80
N GLU A 320 -6.06 -20.40 -18.76
CA GLU A 320 -6.40 -19.62 -19.94
C GLU A 320 -7.13 -18.30 -19.59
N VAL A 321 -7.91 -18.28 -18.50
CA VAL A 321 -8.56 -17.04 -18.01
C VAL A 321 -7.50 -16.07 -17.51
N LEU A 322 -6.52 -16.55 -16.75
CA LEU A 322 -5.40 -15.73 -16.29
C LEU A 322 -4.59 -15.20 -17.47
N GLU A 323 -4.21 -16.05 -18.43
CA GLU A 323 -3.45 -15.62 -19.60
C GLU A 323 -4.20 -14.55 -20.43
N ALA A 324 -5.50 -14.75 -20.65
CA ALA A 324 -6.33 -13.79 -21.38
C ALA A 324 -6.38 -12.43 -20.66
N CYS A 325 -6.54 -12.43 -19.33
CA CYS A 325 -6.51 -11.22 -18.51
C CYS A 325 -5.17 -10.49 -18.61
N VAL A 326 -4.05 -11.23 -18.50
CA VAL A 326 -2.69 -10.67 -18.63
C VAL A 326 -2.49 -10.04 -20.00
N HIS A 327 -2.92 -10.71 -21.07
CA HIS A 327 -2.82 -10.18 -22.42
C HIS A 327 -3.66 -8.91 -22.62
N GLU A 328 -4.89 -8.87 -22.10
CA GLU A 328 -5.73 -7.67 -22.14
C GLU A 328 -5.13 -6.51 -21.34
N LEU A 329 -4.55 -6.77 -20.16
CA LEU A 329 -3.83 -5.77 -19.37
C LEU A 329 -2.65 -5.18 -20.14
N ILE A 330 -1.83 -6.04 -20.77
CA ILE A 330 -0.70 -5.59 -21.59
C ILE A 330 -1.19 -4.76 -22.78
N GLU A 331 -2.23 -5.19 -23.48
CA GLU A 331 -2.79 -4.46 -24.63
C GLU A 331 -3.34 -3.08 -24.23
N LEU A 332 -4.06 -3.02 -23.11
CA LEU A 332 -4.72 -1.78 -22.69
C LEU A 332 -3.75 -0.79 -22.05
N PHE A 333 -2.84 -1.25 -21.20
CA PHE A 333 -2.08 -0.37 -20.30
C PHE A 333 -0.61 -0.23 -20.65
N ALA A 334 0.01 -1.14 -21.42
CA ALA A 334 1.42 -0.96 -21.74
C ALA A 334 1.64 0.29 -22.62
N PRO A 335 2.70 1.08 -22.38
CA PRO A 335 3.77 0.85 -21.40
C PRO A 335 3.51 1.44 -20.00
N LYS A 336 2.34 2.01 -19.74
CA LYS A 336 1.92 2.59 -18.45
C LYS A 336 1.41 1.50 -17.50
N LEU A 337 2.23 0.48 -17.28
CA LEU A 337 1.87 -0.71 -16.52
C LEU A 337 3.04 -1.24 -15.68
N VAL A 338 2.83 -1.30 -14.37
CA VAL A 338 3.57 -2.17 -13.45
C VAL A 338 2.64 -3.35 -13.21
N LEU A 339 2.81 -4.45 -13.95
CA LEU A 339 1.89 -5.57 -13.86
C LEU A 339 2.09 -6.29 -12.53
N GLY A 340 1.00 -6.60 -11.86
CA GLY A 340 1.00 -7.19 -10.53
C GLY A 340 -0.34 -7.85 -10.22
N ILE A 341 -0.43 -8.41 -9.02
CA ILE A 341 -1.66 -8.99 -8.49
C ILE A 341 -2.36 -7.86 -7.73
N SER A 342 -3.60 -7.53 -8.10
CA SER A 342 -4.40 -6.57 -7.34
C SER A 342 -4.90 -7.28 -6.09
N ASP A 343 -4.71 -6.64 -4.93
CA ASP A 343 -4.72 -7.27 -3.59
C ASP A 343 -3.46 -8.14 -3.36
N GLU A 344 -3.52 -9.15 -2.50
CA GLU A 344 -2.49 -10.16 -2.33
C GLU A 344 -2.96 -11.51 -2.89
N ILE A 345 -2.02 -12.35 -3.33
CA ILE A 345 -2.33 -13.73 -3.64
C ILE A 345 -2.92 -14.43 -2.39
N SER A 346 -3.95 -15.27 -2.60
CA SER A 346 -4.53 -16.06 -1.52
C SER A 346 -3.53 -17.10 -0.97
N SER A 347 -3.78 -17.60 0.24
CA SER A 347 -3.01 -18.71 0.82
C SER A 347 -3.15 -20.03 0.07
N THR A 348 -4.11 -20.16 -0.84
CA THR A 348 -4.27 -21.32 -1.73
C THR A 348 -3.72 -21.08 -3.13
N GLY A 349 -3.24 -19.87 -3.42
CA GLY A 349 -2.73 -19.50 -4.73
C GLY A 349 -1.54 -20.33 -5.19
N ASP A 350 -1.49 -20.57 -6.50
CA ASP A 350 -0.46 -21.35 -7.18
C ASP A 350 0.69 -20.45 -7.67
N LEU A 351 1.85 -20.54 -7.04
CA LEU A 351 3.04 -19.77 -7.43
C LEU A 351 3.58 -20.16 -8.83
N GLU A 352 3.23 -21.31 -9.39
CA GLU A 352 3.58 -21.61 -10.79
C GLU A 352 2.80 -20.75 -11.78
N ARG A 353 1.61 -20.24 -11.41
CA ARG A 353 0.92 -19.21 -12.19
C ARG A 353 1.65 -17.88 -12.16
N VAL A 354 2.30 -17.53 -11.04
CA VAL A 354 3.17 -16.35 -10.96
C VAL A 354 4.34 -16.48 -11.94
N ARG A 355 4.96 -17.68 -12.01
CA ARG A 355 6.01 -17.99 -12.98
C ARG A 355 5.51 -17.93 -14.43
N LEU A 356 4.28 -18.37 -14.69
CA LEU A 356 3.66 -18.29 -16.01
C LEU A 356 3.51 -16.84 -16.48
N VAL A 357 2.96 -15.96 -15.63
CA VAL A 357 2.80 -14.53 -15.95
C VAL A 357 4.16 -13.89 -16.26
N GLY A 358 5.20 -14.22 -15.49
CA GLY A 358 6.58 -13.78 -15.75
C GLY A 358 7.04 -14.13 -17.18
N LYS A 359 6.79 -15.37 -17.64
CA LYS A 359 7.14 -15.78 -19.02
C LYS A 359 6.37 -15.01 -20.10
N ILE A 360 5.16 -14.56 -19.84
CA ILE A 360 4.37 -13.73 -20.77
C ILE A 360 5.01 -12.35 -20.88
N VAL A 361 5.36 -11.75 -19.73
CA VAL A 361 6.01 -10.43 -19.64
C VAL A 361 7.39 -10.45 -20.29
N ASP A 362 8.20 -11.49 -20.05
CA ASP A 362 9.50 -11.66 -20.70
C ASP A 362 9.38 -11.70 -22.22
N ARG A 363 8.38 -12.44 -22.74
CA ARG A 363 8.12 -12.54 -24.18
C ARG A 363 7.69 -11.21 -24.79
N TYR A 364 6.86 -10.44 -24.07
CA TYR A 364 6.49 -9.08 -24.46
C TYR A 364 7.73 -8.16 -24.48
N ASN A 365 8.56 -8.20 -23.45
CA ASN A 365 9.73 -7.33 -23.33
C ASN A 365 10.83 -7.65 -24.36
N ALA A 366 10.96 -8.91 -24.77
CA ALA A 366 11.96 -9.36 -25.75
C ALA A 366 11.83 -8.68 -27.13
N GLN A 367 10.66 -8.12 -27.47
CA GLN A 367 10.49 -7.38 -28.73
C GLN A 367 11.25 -6.04 -28.76
N PHE A 368 11.74 -5.58 -27.60
CA PHE A 368 12.52 -4.34 -27.45
C PHE A 368 14.03 -4.61 -27.31
N ASP A 369 14.46 -5.88 -27.32
CA ASP A 369 15.85 -6.29 -27.29
C ASP A 369 16.42 -6.28 -28.72
N ALA A 370 16.66 -5.06 -29.25
CA ALA A 370 17.26 -4.85 -30.57
C ALA A 370 18.77 -5.11 -30.58
#